data_AF-A0A2V7GAG8-F1
#
_entry.id   AF-A0A2V7GAG8-F1
#
_cell.length_a   1.000
_cell.length_b   1.000
_cell.length_c   1.000
_cell.angle_alpha   90.00
_cell.angle_beta   90.00
_cell.angle_gamma   90.00
#
_symmetry.space_group_name_H-M   'P 1'
#
loop_
_entity.id
_entity.type
_entity.pdbx_description
1 polymer ?
#
loop_
_entity_poly.entity_id
_entity_poly.type
_entity_poly.pdbx_seq_one_letter_code
_entity_poly.pdbx_strand_id
1 'polypeptide(L)'
;MSATTQAQQAERFRALHTGPGLLVLPNAWDAISARLIEEAGFPAIATSSAGVAWALGYADGERISRGEMLAVVRRIVQGVRVPVTADVEA
;
A
#
# COMPACT_ATOMS: atom_id res chain seq x y z
N MET A 1 23.38 -6.25 3.88
CA MET A 1 22.75 -5.48 2.78
C MET A 1 22.05 -4.28 3.40
N SER A 2 22.33 -3.07 2.94
CA SER A 2 21.64 -1.87 3.45
C SER A 2 20.16 -1.94 3.08
N ALA A 3 19.27 -1.64 4.02
CA ALA A 3 17.84 -1.56 3.73
C ALA A 3 17.56 -0.44 2.71
N THR A 4 16.65 -0.67 1.77
CA THR A 4 16.19 0.37 0.83
C THR A 4 15.57 1.52 1.61
N THR A 5 15.99 2.76 1.32
CA THR A 5 15.44 3.93 1.99
C THR A 5 14.07 4.30 1.43
N GLN A 6 13.27 5.07 2.19
CA GLN A 6 11.97 5.56 1.71
C GLN A 6 12.11 6.37 0.41
N ALA A 7 13.17 7.18 0.28
CA ALA A 7 13.44 7.96 -0.93
C ALA A 7 13.70 7.05 -2.14
N GLN A 8 14.46 5.96 -1.95
CA GLN A 8 14.70 4.98 -3.03
C GLN A 8 13.42 4.27 -3.45
N GLN A 9 12.51 3.95 -2.53
CA GLN A 9 11.20 3.38 -2.88
C GLN A 9 10.34 4.38 -3.67
N ALA A 10 10.35 5.66 -3.28
CA ALA A 10 9.62 6.71 -3.99
C ALA A 10 10.15 6.91 -5.43
N GLU A 11 11.48 6.92 -5.62
CA GLU A 11 12.06 7.00 -6.96
C GLU A 11 11.75 5.76 -7.81
N ARG A 12 11.80 4.56 -7.21
CA ARG A 12 11.40 3.33 -7.88
C ARG A 12 9.94 3.40 -8.34
N PHE A 13 9.03 3.87 -7.49
CA PHE A 13 7.63 4.05 -7.84
C PHE A 13 7.41 5.10 -8.94
N ARG A 14 8.13 6.22 -8.88
CA ARG A 14 8.09 7.26 -9.93
C ARG A 14 8.53 6.70 -11.28
N ALA A 15 9.62 5.92 -11.32
CA ALA A 15 10.12 5.30 -12.54
C ALA A 15 9.10 4.35 -13.18
N LEU A 16 8.24 3.70 -12.39
CA LEU A 16 7.16 2.85 -12.91
C LEU A 16 6.10 3.64 -13.69
N HIS A 17 5.85 4.92 -13.36
CA HIS A 17 4.87 5.75 -14.06
C HIS A 17 5.34 6.20 -15.45
N THR A 18 6.65 6.35 -15.60
CA THR A 18 7.28 6.79 -16.85
C THR A 18 7.78 5.62 -17.70
N GLY A 19 7.53 4.39 -17.26
CA GLY A 19 7.90 3.18 -17.97
C GLY A 19 7.09 2.98 -19.25
N PRO A 20 7.52 2.06 -20.14
CA PRO A 20 6.86 1.81 -21.42
C PRO A 20 5.50 1.09 -21.31
N GLY A 21 5.14 0.57 -20.13
CA GLY A 21 3.91 -0.19 -19.90
C GLY A 21 2.94 0.53 -18.97
N LEU A 22 1.65 0.22 -19.09
CA LEU A 22 0.63 0.69 -18.14
C LEU A 22 0.95 0.15 -16.75
N LEU A 23 1.13 1.04 -15.78
CA LEU A 23 1.26 0.66 -14.38
C LEU A 23 -0.11 0.23 -13.84
N VAL A 24 -0.30 -1.08 -13.69
CA VAL A 24 -1.43 -1.62 -12.92
C VAL A 24 -1.08 -1.58 -11.44
N LEU A 25 -1.94 -0.93 -10.66
CA LEU A 25 -1.71 -0.69 -9.23
C LEU A 25 -2.89 -1.24 -8.40
N PRO A 26 -2.85 -2.51 -7.96
CA PRO A 26 -3.93 -3.12 -7.19
C PRO A 26 -4.00 -2.57 -5.76
N ASN A 27 -5.23 -2.49 -5.23
CA ASN A 27 -5.49 -2.06 -3.86
C ASN A 27 -5.37 -3.22 -2.86
N ALA A 28 -4.63 -2.99 -1.78
CA ALA A 28 -4.57 -3.82 -0.58
C ALA A 28 -5.27 -3.14 0.61
N TRP A 29 -5.79 -3.92 1.54
CA TRP A 29 -6.41 -3.43 2.78
C TRP A 29 -5.87 -4.14 4.04
N ASP A 30 -4.98 -5.12 3.87
CA ASP A 30 -4.28 -5.81 4.95
C ASP A 30 -2.94 -6.40 4.47
N ALA A 31 -2.18 -7.03 5.37
CA ALA A 31 -0.86 -7.58 5.03
C ALA A 31 -0.93 -8.80 4.09
N ILE A 32 -2.03 -9.57 4.12
CA ILE A 32 -2.17 -10.78 3.30
C ILE A 32 -2.51 -10.40 1.86
N SER A 33 -3.47 -9.51 1.64
CA SER A 33 -3.81 -8.96 0.33
C SER A 33 -2.58 -8.32 -0.33
N ALA A 34 -1.78 -7.55 0.43
CA ALA A 34 -0.53 -6.98 -0.08
C ALA A 34 0.49 -8.05 -0.50
N ARG A 35 0.68 -9.10 0.31
CA ARG A 35 1.57 -10.23 -0.02
C ARG A 35 1.11 -10.95 -1.28
N LEU A 36 -0.18 -11.22 -1.42
CA LEU A 36 -0.74 -11.88 -2.60
C LEU A 36 -0.54 -11.04 -3.87
N ILE A 37 -0.70 -9.71 -3.77
CA ILE A 37 -0.41 -8.79 -4.89
C ILE A 37 1.09 -8.83 -5.27
N GLU A 38 1.99 -8.82 -4.28
CA GLU A 38 3.43 -8.95 -4.51
C GLU A 38 3.78 -10.30 -5.17
N GLU A 39 3.23 -11.40 -4.67
CA GLU A 39 3.44 -12.76 -5.20
C GLU A 39 2.88 -12.92 -6.62
N ALA A 40 1.80 -12.21 -6.96
CA ALA A 40 1.27 -12.14 -8.31
C ALA A 40 2.16 -11.33 -9.28
N GLY A 41 3.24 -10.74 -8.79
CA GLY A 41 4.28 -10.09 -9.61
C GLY A 41 4.03 -8.60 -9.88
N PHE A 42 3.08 -7.96 -9.20
CA PHE A 42 2.86 -6.52 -9.37
C PHE A 42 4.04 -5.72 -8.80
N PRO A 43 4.54 -4.71 -9.54
CA PRO A 43 5.77 -4.02 -9.16
C PRO A 43 5.57 -2.95 -8.07
N ALA A 44 4.32 -2.64 -7.72
CA ALA A 44 3.92 -1.70 -6.67
C ALA A 44 2.48 -2.02 -6.22
N ILE A 45 2.10 -1.48 -5.05
CA ILE A 45 0.80 -1.71 -4.40
C ILE A 45 0.18 -0.37 -4.00
N ALA A 46 -1.13 -0.23 -4.14
CA ALA A 46 -1.89 0.84 -3.49
C ALA A 46 -2.63 0.32 -2.26
N THR A 47 -3.02 1.19 -1.34
CA THR A 47 -3.98 0.87 -0.29
C THR A 47 -5.34 1.49 -0.61
N SER A 48 -6.41 0.92 -0.07
CA SER A 48 -7.76 1.51 -0.11
C SER A 48 -8.19 1.92 1.30
N SER A 49 -8.50 3.20 1.53
CA SER A 49 -9.01 3.67 2.83
C SER A 49 -10.32 2.97 3.21
N ALA A 50 -11.26 2.92 2.28
CA ALA A 50 -12.54 2.24 2.43
C ALA A 50 -12.37 0.74 2.75
N GLY A 51 -11.47 0.06 2.04
CA GLY A 51 -11.16 -1.35 2.29
C GLY A 51 -10.60 -1.58 3.70
N VAL A 52 -9.70 -0.71 4.15
CA VAL A 52 -9.16 -0.75 5.53
C VAL A 52 -10.23 -0.47 6.57
N ALA A 53 -11.07 0.56 6.35
CA ALA A 53 -12.15 0.93 7.26
C ALA A 53 -13.14 -0.23 7.43
N TRP A 54 -13.63 -0.79 6.32
CA TRP A 54 -14.58 -1.92 6.34
C TRP A 54 -13.98 -3.16 6.99
N ALA A 55 -12.71 -3.48 6.71
CA ALA A 55 -12.03 -4.63 7.31
C ALA A 55 -11.92 -4.52 8.84
N LEU A 56 -11.88 -3.29 9.37
CA LEU A 56 -11.85 -3.01 10.81
C LEU A 56 -13.24 -2.74 11.41
N GLY A 57 -14.30 -2.87 10.63
CA GLY A 57 -15.69 -2.69 11.09
C GLY A 57 -16.18 -1.24 11.15
N TYR A 58 -15.43 -0.31 10.55
CA TYR A 58 -15.86 1.08 10.37
C TYR A 58 -16.60 1.23 9.04
N ALA A 59 -17.53 2.20 8.97
CA ALA A 59 -17.98 2.71 7.69
C ALA A 59 -16.86 3.55 7.03
N ASP A 60 -16.95 3.72 5.72
CA ASP A 60 -16.09 4.65 4.99
C ASP A 60 -16.41 6.12 5.36
N GLY A 61 -15.54 7.07 5.01
CA GLY A 61 -15.74 8.49 5.31
C GLY A 61 -15.22 8.95 6.67
N GLU A 62 -13.91 8.82 6.89
CA GLU A 62 -13.18 9.37 8.06
C GLU A 62 -13.69 8.88 9.43
N ARG A 63 -14.29 7.67 9.47
CA ARG A 63 -14.82 7.08 10.73
C ARG A 63 -13.79 6.30 11.52
N ILE A 64 -12.77 5.78 10.84
CA ILE A 64 -11.62 5.12 11.43
C ILE A 64 -10.65 6.15 12.01
N SER A 65 -9.99 5.85 13.13
CA SER A 65 -8.97 6.76 13.65
C SER A 65 -7.70 6.75 12.80
N ARG A 66 -7.04 7.91 12.67
CA ARG A 66 -5.70 8.01 12.06
C ARG A 66 -4.69 6.99 12.62
N GLY A 67 -4.76 6.68 13.91
CA GLY A 67 -3.87 5.72 14.55
C GLY A 67 -4.05 4.29 14.01
N GLU A 68 -5.30 3.86 13.87
CA GLU A 68 -5.64 2.53 13.34
C GLU A 68 -5.30 2.42 11.86
N MET A 69 -5.63 3.44 11.07
CA MET A 69 -5.27 3.52 9.64
C MET A 69 -3.76 3.36 9.45
N LEU A 70 -2.94 4.17 10.15
CA LEU A 70 -1.48 4.09 10.05
C LEU A 70 -0.93 2.76 10.57
N ALA A 71 -1.58 2.13 11.56
CA ALA A 71 -1.18 0.82 12.03
C ALA A 71 -1.40 -0.27 10.97
N VAL A 72 -2.46 -0.18 10.17
CA VAL A 72 -2.68 -1.10 9.03
C VAL A 72 -1.65 -0.85 7.93
N VAL A 73 -1.45 0.40 7.52
CA VAL A 73 -0.43 0.76 6.52
C VAL A 73 0.96 0.28 6.94
N ARG A 74 1.33 0.42 8.22
CA ARG A 74 2.60 -0.09 8.75
C ARG A 74 2.74 -1.60 8.57
N ARG A 75 1.69 -2.38 8.86
CA ARG A 75 1.71 -3.84 8.69
C ARG A 75 1.84 -4.24 7.22
N ILE A 76 1.16 -3.52 6.32
CA ILE A 76 1.27 -3.71 4.87
C ILE A 76 2.71 -3.48 4.41
N VAL A 77 3.31 -2.34 4.75
CA VAL A 77 4.68 -1.98 4.31
C VAL A 77 5.74 -2.95 4.86
N GLN A 78 5.60 -3.41 6.11
CA GLN A 78 6.48 -4.45 6.67
C GLN A 78 6.29 -5.82 5.99
N GLY A 79 5.11 -6.01 5.41
CA GLY A 79 4.67 -7.20 4.72
C GLY A 79 5.00 -7.22 3.23
N VAL A 80 5.81 -6.33 2.65
CA VAL A 80 6.20 -6.39 1.23
C VAL A 80 7.58 -5.77 0.99
N ARG A 81 8.16 -5.97 -0.19
CA ARG A 81 9.42 -5.38 -0.65
C ARG A 81 9.24 -4.38 -1.79
N VAL A 82 8.09 -4.41 -2.45
CA VAL A 82 7.69 -3.45 -3.49
C VAL A 82 7.23 -2.11 -2.88
N PRO A 83 7.31 -0.99 -3.63
CA PRO A 83 6.74 0.28 -3.18
C PRO A 83 5.24 0.18 -2.90
N VAL A 84 4.79 0.90 -1.87
CA VAL A 84 3.39 0.98 -1.45
C VAL A 84 2.96 2.44 -1.45
N THR A 85 1.82 2.77 -2.08
CA THR A 85 1.14 4.05 -1.88
C THR A 85 0.07 3.92 -0.82
N ALA A 86 -0.09 4.95 0.00
CA ALA A 86 -1.09 4.98 1.05
C ALA A 86 -2.21 5.97 0.70
N ASP A 87 -3.41 5.45 0.53
CA ASP A 87 -4.65 6.21 0.62
C ASP A 87 -5.02 6.34 2.10
N VAL A 88 -5.05 7.57 2.61
CA VAL A 88 -5.17 7.87 4.04
C VAL A 88 -6.33 8.83 4.26
N GLU A 89 -7.49 8.26 4.53
CA GLU A 89 -8.72 8.95 4.90
C GLU A 89 -9.11 8.50 6.31
N ALA A 90 -8.85 9.34 7.31
CA ALA A 90 -8.96 9.02 8.74
C ALA A 90 -8.89 10.28 9.63
#